data_AF-A0A9P6G3V6-F1
#
_entry.id   AF-A0A9P6G3V6-F1
#
_cell.length_a   1.000
_cell.length_b   1.000
_cell.length_c   1.000
_cell.angle_alpha   90.00
_cell.angle_beta   90.00
_cell.angle_gamma   90.00
#
_symmetry.space_group_name_H-M   'P 1'
#
loop_
_entity.id
_entity.type
_entity.pdbx_description
1 polymer ?
#
loop_
_entity_poly.entity_id
_entity_poly.type
_entity_poly.pdbx_seq_one_letter_code
_entity_poly.pdbx_strand_id
1 'polypeptide(L)'
;MQGNTSFAMFSVALASYLSVYPTIITIPVILLLNRNQTDISLQRKVAGQSVGLYIAFITVLFALSALLVDGVDFFGSVYGTIFRVADLTPNLGLLWYFFIEMFDQFRPFFLIVFQIHVFIFAVPVAIKLRKYPLFVAFLLSAIIGTFKGYPAVGDAALYLGLLPLSSEIFQYMRYSFVIVNLYLYSSFLAPVFWYLWIYVGSGNANFFYAIGLVYGIGEIILMIDATYAISRRNFEAEIPPVSDEARGPKGWDRDIYRKRQIDRKRKRTFWSQELLLVRQSGPLIADPLFQT
;
A
#
# COMPACT_ATOMS: atom_id res chain seq x y z
N MET A 1 -15.71 6.61 -16.10
CA MET A 1 -16.34 5.32 -15.75
C MET A 1 -17.83 5.56 -15.57
N GLN A 2 -18.68 4.99 -16.42
CA GLN A 2 -20.12 4.98 -16.20
C GLN A 2 -20.36 4.14 -14.93
N GLY A 3 -20.79 4.77 -13.83
CA GLY A 3 -20.86 4.16 -12.51
C GLY A 3 -22.05 3.20 -12.39
N ASN A 4 -21.95 2.01 -12.97
CA ASN A 4 -23.01 1.02 -12.84
C ASN A 4 -22.94 0.31 -11.49
N THR A 5 -23.71 0.83 -10.53
CA THR A 5 -23.78 0.33 -9.15
C THR A 5 -24.20 -1.14 -9.10
N SER A 6 -25.11 -1.57 -9.98
CA SER A 6 -25.64 -2.94 -9.96
C SER A 6 -24.56 -3.97 -10.31
N PHE A 7 -23.82 -3.78 -11.41
CA PHE A 7 -22.73 -4.70 -11.75
C PHE A 7 -21.63 -4.70 -10.70
N ALA A 8 -21.25 -3.52 -10.17
CA ALA A 8 -20.23 -3.43 -9.14
C ALA A 8 -20.62 -4.21 -7.87
N MET A 9 -21.87 -4.05 -7.41
CA MET A 9 -22.37 -4.76 -6.23
C MET A 9 -22.54 -6.26 -6.49
N PHE A 10 -22.96 -6.65 -7.70
CA PHE A 10 -23.04 -8.07 -8.09
C PHE A 10 -21.66 -8.74 -8.08
N SER A 11 -20.63 -8.11 -8.65
CA SER A 11 -19.27 -8.67 -8.65
C SER A 11 -18.71 -8.84 -7.23
N VAL A 12 -18.94 -7.87 -6.34
CA VAL A 12 -18.52 -7.98 -4.94
C VAL A 12 -19.34 -9.05 -4.20
N ALA A 13 -20.66 -9.13 -4.44
CA ALA A 13 -21.50 -10.18 -3.86
C ALA A 13 -21.06 -11.58 -4.29
N LEU A 14 -20.72 -11.75 -5.56
CA LEU A 14 -20.19 -13.02 -6.09
C LEU A 14 -18.84 -13.38 -5.44
N ALA A 15 -17.93 -12.41 -5.30
CA ALA A 15 -16.66 -12.61 -4.61
C ALA A 15 -16.85 -12.97 -3.13
N SER A 16 -17.76 -12.27 -2.43
CA SER A 16 -18.14 -12.54 -1.03
C SER A 16 -18.82 -13.90 -0.84
N TYR A 17 -19.55 -14.37 -1.86
CA TYR A 17 -20.17 -15.68 -1.84
C TYR A 17 -19.11 -16.78 -1.94
N LEU A 18 -18.13 -16.64 -2.83
CA LEU A 18 -17.03 -17.61 -2.98
C LEU A 18 -16.06 -17.62 -1.80
N SER A 19 -15.85 -16.48 -1.16
CA SER A 19 -14.99 -16.32 0.00
C SER A 19 -15.53 -15.20 0.88
N VAL A 20 -15.58 -15.39 2.20
CA VAL A 20 -16.21 -14.42 3.12
C VAL A 20 -15.48 -13.07 3.15
N TYR A 21 -14.16 -13.07 3.05
CA TYR A 21 -13.30 -11.90 3.30
C TYR A 21 -13.45 -10.74 2.30
N PRO A 22 -13.63 -10.97 0.98
CA PRO A 22 -13.96 -9.94 -0.01
C PRO A 22 -15.13 -9.01 0.35
N THR A 23 -15.97 -9.35 1.33
CA THR A 23 -17.00 -8.45 1.88
C THR A 23 -16.44 -7.10 2.31
N ILE A 24 -15.18 -7.05 2.77
CA ILE A 24 -14.49 -5.80 3.14
C ILE A 24 -14.31 -4.86 1.92
N ILE A 25 -14.22 -5.41 0.70
CA ILE A 25 -14.04 -4.64 -0.56
C ILE A 25 -15.31 -3.86 -0.92
N THR A 26 -16.47 -4.16 -0.32
CA THR A 26 -17.68 -3.31 -0.46
C THR A 26 -17.39 -1.85 -0.10
N ILE A 27 -16.55 -1.60 0.91
CA ILE A 27 -16.21 -0.26 1.41
C ILE A 27 -15.53 0.60 0.33
N PRO A 28 -14.37 0.21 -0.25
CA PRO A 28 -13.73 0.99 -1.31
C PRO A 28 -14.61 1.13 -2.55
N VAL A 29 -15.44 0.14 -2.89
CA VAL A 29 -16.35 0.26 -4.04
C VAL A 29 -17.41 1.33 -3.81
N ILE A 30 -18.00 1.40 -2.62
CA ILE A 30 -18.94 2.48 -2.25
C ILE A 30 -18.24 3.85 -2.27
N LEU A 31 -16.99 3.93 -1.79
CA LEU A 31 -16.21 5.17 -1.86
C LEU A 31 -15.90 5.58 -3.31
N LEU A 32 -15.64 4.62 -4.21
CA LEU A 32 -15.45 4.88 -5.64
C LEU A 32 -16.72 5.41 -6.31
N LEU A 33 -17.86 4.80 -6.04
CA LEU A 33 -19.16 5.22 -6.59
C LEU A 33 -19.55 6.63 -6.13
N ASN A 34 -19.15 7.02 -4.93
CA ASN A 34 -19.43 8.33 -4.35
C ASN A 34 -18.35 9.39 -4.64
N ARG A 35 -17.27 9.05 -5.37
CA ARG A 35 -16.11 9.95 -5.55
C ARG A 35 -16.46 11.28 -6.21
N ASN A 36 -17.38 11.27 -7.17
CA ASN A 36 -17.76 12.47 -7.94
C ASN A 36 -18.98 13.20 -7.34
N GLN A 37 -19.56 12.68 -6.26
CA GLN A 37 -20.77 13.26 -5.65
C GLN A 37 -20.36 14.23 -4.55
N THR A 38 -20.80 15.48 -4.64
CA THR A 38 -20.58 16.50 -3.62
C THR A 38 -21.68 16.53 -2.56
N ASP A 39 -22.89 16.10 -2.92
CA ASP A 39 -24.06 16.15 -2.03
C ASP A 39 -24.09 14.99 -1.03
N ILE A 40 -24.07 15.33 0.25
CA ILE A 40 -24.06 14.35 1.36
C ILE A 40 -25.32 13.48 1.35
N SER A 41 -26.48 14.07 1.04
CA SER A 41 -27.76 13.33 0.94
C SER A 41 -27.72 12.28 -0.16
N LEU A 42 -27.15 12.63 -1.32
CA LEU A 42 -27.00 11.72 -2.45
C LEU A 42 -25.96 10.63 -2.16
N GLN A 43 -24.84 10.97 -1.52
CA GLN A 43 -23.84 9.98 -1.08
C GLN A 43 -24.44 8.92 -0.16
N ARG A 44 -25.26 9.34 0.83
CA ARG A 44 -25.97 8.42 1.72
C ARG A 44 -26.98 7.56 0.98
N LYS A 45 -27.70 8.13 0.01
CA LYS A 45 -28.64 7.38 -0.83
C LYS A 45 -27.94 6.32 -1.67
N VAL A 46 -26.85 6.68 -2.34
CA VAL A 46 -26.05 5.76 -3.17
C VAL A 46 -25.41 4.67 -2.30
N ALA A 47 -24.88 5.02 -1.12
CA ALA A 47 -24.35 4.05 -0.18
C ALA A 47 -25.44 3.06 0.29
N GLY A 48 -26.61 3.57 0.67
CA GLY A 48 -27.76 2.74 1.07
C GLY A 48 -28.25 1.83 -0.05
N GLN A 49 -28.34 2.34 -1.28
CA GLN A 49 -28.67 1.56 -2.47
C GLN A 49 -27.63 0.48 -2.76
N SER A 50 -26.34 0.80 -2.63
CA SER A 50 -25.24 -0.14 -2.86
C SER A 50 -25.29 -1.29 -1.85
N VAL A 51 -25.46 -0.97 -0.56
CA VAL A 51 -25.60 -1.98 0.50
C VAL A 51 -26.85 -2.83 0.29
N GLY A 52 -27.98 -2.20 -0.08
CA GLY A 52 -29.23 -2.92 -0.38
C GLY A 52 -29.07 -3.89 -1.56
N LEU A 53 -28.42 -3.46 -2.64
CA LEU A 53 -28.13 -4.31 -3.80
C LEU A 53 -27.18 -5.45 -3.47
N TYR A 54 -26.13 -5.18 -2.68
CA TYR A 54 -25.20 -6.21 -2.21
C TYR A 54 -25.92 -7.29 -1.41
N ILE A 55 -26.76 -6.89 -0.43
CA ILE A 55 -27.55 -7.82 0.39
C ILE A 55 -28.54 -8.60 -0.49
N ALA A 56 -29.19 -7.93 -1.44
CA ALA A 56 -30.12 -8.60 -2.36
C ALA A 56 -29.41 -9.65 -3.21
N PHE A 57 -28.28 -9.32 -3.85
CA PHE A 57 -27.54 -10.27 -4.67
C PHE A 57 -26.99 -11.44 -3.88
N ILE A 58 -26.41 -11.20 -2.69
CA ILE A 58 -25.86 -12.29 -1.90
C ILE A 58 -26.96 -13.21 -1.36
N THR A 59 -28.12 -12.66 -1.00
CA THR A 59 -29.31 -13.44 -0.60
C THR A 59 -29.81 -14.30 -1.76
N VAL A 60 -29.86 -13.75 -2.98
CA VAL A 60 -30.24 -14.50 -4.19
C VAL A 60 -29.25 -15.63 -4.46
N LEU A 61 -27.94 -15.39 -4.36
CA LEU A 61 -26.92 -16.42 -4.54
C LEU A 61 -27.07 -17.56 -3.52
N PHE A 62 -27.31 -17.22 -2.25
CA PHE A 62 -27.57 -18.22 -1.21
C PHE A 62 -28.87 -18.99 -1.43
N ALA A 63 -29.95 -18.32 -1.85
CA ALA A 63 -31.21 -18.96 -2.17
C ALA A 63 -31.08 -19.92 -3.35
N LEU A 64 -30.33 -19.53 -4.40
CA LEU A 64 -30.01 -20.40 -5.52
C LEU A 64 -29.21 -21.62 -5.08
N SER A 65 -28.20 -21.44 -4.22
CA SER A 65 -27.43 -22.57 -3.67
C SER A 65 -28.30 -23.52 -2.86
N ALA A 66 -29.19 -22.99 -2.02
CA ALA A 66 -30.09 -23.81 -1.22
C ALA A 66 -31.10 -24.59 -2.08
N LEU A 67 -31.56 -24.00 -3.19
CA LEU A 67 -32.44 -24.66 -4.15
C LEU A 67 -31.72 -25.72 -4.99
N LEU A 68 -30.42 -25.53 -5.29
CA LEU A 68 -29.64 -26.50 -6.06
C LEU A 68 -29.16 -27.70 -5.22
N VAL A 69 -28.89 -27.48 -3.94
CA VAL A 69 -28.39 -28.50 -3.00
C VAL A 69 -29.52 -29.14 -2.20
N ASP A 70 -30.77 -28.72 -2.41
CA ASP A 70 -31.97 -29.16 -1.67
C ASP A 70 -31.77 -29.09 -0.14
N GLY A 71 -31.18 -27.99 0.35
CA GLY A 71 -30.91 -27.83 1.77
C GLY A 71 -29.96 -26.69 2.11
N VAL A 72 -29.76 -26.47 3.42
CA VAL A 72 -28.85 -25.44 3.95
C VAL A 72 -27.56 -26.03 4.53
N ASP A 73 -27.35 -27.33 4.40
CA ASP A 73 -26.21 -28.04 4.99
C ASP A 73 -24.86 -27.57 4.40
N PHE A 74 -24.87 -27.05 3.17
CA PHE A 74 -23.70 -26.46 2.54
C PHE A 74 -23.10 -25.30 3.36
N PHE A 75 -23.90 -24.60 4.18
CA PHE A 75 -23.40 -23.51 5.00
C PHE A 75 -22.35 -23.99 6.01
N GLY A 76 -22.63 -25.11 6.67
CA GLY A 76 -21.71 -25.71 7.65
C GLY A 76 -20.44 -26.21 6.99
N SER A 77 -20.58 -26.88 5.85
CA SER A 77 -19.46 -27.51 5.13
C SER A 77 -18.54 -26.49 4.45
N VAL A 78 -19.09 -25.41 3.87
CA VAL A 78 -18.31 -24.38 3.17
C VAL A 78 -17.84 -23.30 4.13
N TYR A 79 -18.78 -22.55 4.71
CA TYR A 79 -18.44 -21.37 5.54
C TYR A 79 -17.98 -21.77 6.93
N GLY A 80 -18.53 -22.86 7.49
CA GLY A 80 -18.04 -23.39 8.76
C GLY A 80 -16.56 -23.79 8.70
N THR A 81 -16.10 -24.35 7.57
CA THR A 81 -14.69 -24.68 7.34
C THR A 81 -13.82 -23.43 7.27
N ILE A 82 -14.28 -22.37 6.59
CA ILE A 82 -13.57 -21.08 6.52
C ILE A 82 -13.39 -20.46 7.91
N PHE A 83 -14.45 -20.43 8.72
CA PHE A 83 -14.39 -19.82 10.05
C PHE A 83 -13.60 -20.65 11.06
N ARG A 84 -13.73 -21.98 11.02
CA ARG A 84 -13.05 -22.89 11.94
C ARG A 84 -11.62 -23.22 11.54
N VAL A 85 -11.23 -22.87 10.31
CA VAL A 85 -9.94 -23.26 9.70
C VAL A 85 -9.68 -24.74 9.96
N ALA A 86 -10.70 -25.56 9.65
CA ALA A 86 -10.72 -26.97 10.05
C ALA A 86 -9.72 -27.82 9.23
N ASP A 87 -9.49 -27.41 7.98
CA ASP A 87 -8.45 -27.99 7.14
C ASP A 87 -7.12 -27.28 7.42
N LEU A 88 -6.12 -28.02 7.87
CA LEU A 88 -4.76 -27.52 8.14
C LEU A 88 -3.77 -28.05 7.10
N THR A 89 -4.25 -28.45 5.92
CA THR A 89 -3.38 -28.80 4.81
C THR A 89 -2.40 -27.66 4.51
N PRO A 90 -1.14 -28.00 4.20
CA PRO A 90 -0.12 -27.01 3.95
C PRO A 90 -0.52 -26.04 2.83
N ASN A 91 -0.45 -24.75 3.13
CA ASN A 91 -0.76 -23.67 2.18
C ASN A 91 0.21 -22.50 2.33
N LEU A 92 0.07 -21.46 1.51
CA LEU A 92 0.93 -20.27 1.55
C LEU A 92 0.65 -19.34 2.74
N GLY A 93 -0.42 -19.61 3.50
CA GLY A 93 -0.85 -18.78 4.61
C GLY A 93 -0.09 -19.02 5.90
N LEU A 94 -0.26 -18.07 6.82
CA LEU A 94 0.40 -18.09 8.12
C LEU A 94 -0.29 -19.01 9.13
N LEU A 95 -1.55 -19.36 8.88
CA LEU A 95 -2.43 -19.92 9.91
C LEU A 95 -2.35 -21.44 10.06
N TRP A 96 -2.13 -22.19 8.97
CA TRP A 96 -2.20 -23.66 9.00
C TRP A 96 -1.17 -24.26 9.98
N TYR A 97 0.09 -23.85 9.86
CA TYR A 97 1.17 -24.39 10.66
C TYR A 97 1.07 -23.92 12.12
N PHE A 98 0.68 -22.66 12.35
CA PHE A 98 0.42 -22.13 13.69
C PHE A 98 -0.67 -22.93 14.43
N PHE A 99 -1.75 -23.33 13.75
CA PHE A 99 -2.82 -24.13 14.36
C PHE A 99 -2.48 -25.62 14.51
N ILE A 100 -1.51 -26.14 13.75
CA ILE A 100 -0.96 -27.49 13.96
C ILE A 100 -0.15 -27.54 15.25
N GLU A 101 0.66 -26.52 15.53
CA GLU A 101 1.52 -26.48 16.72
C GLU A 101 0.76 -26.10 18.00
N MET A 102 -0.48 -25.63 17.87
CA MET A 102 -1.28 -25.15 18.99
C MET A 102 -2.04 -26.26 19.71
N PHE A 103 -2.04 -26.19 21.05
CA PHE A 103 -2.91 -27.04 21.87
C PHE A 103 -4.39 -26.75 21.61
N ASP A 104 -5.20 -27.81 21.52
CA ASP A 104 -6.62 -27.73 21.17
C ASP A 104 -7.43 -26.83 22.11
N GLN A 105 -7.06 -26.75 23.39
CA GLN A 105 -7.75 -25.92 24.38
C GLN A 105 -7.66 -24.42 24.05
N PHE A 106 -6.60 -23.98 23.39
CA PHE A 106 -6.40 -22.57 23.01
C PHE A 106 -6.91 -22.25 21.59
N ARG A 107 -7.17 -23.26 20.76
CA ARG A 107 -7.58 -23.08 19.36
C ARG A 107 -8.80 -22.16 19.20
N PRO A 108 -9.90 -22.30 19.97
CA PRO A 108 -11.07 -21.43 19.81
C PRO A 108 -10.76 -19.95 20.05
N PHE A 109 -9.87 -19.64 21.01
CA PHE A 109 -9.47 -18.26 21.31
C PHE A 109 -8.74 -17.64 20.11
N PHE A 110 -7.71 -18.31 19.59
CA PHE A 110 -6.93 -17.77 18.48
C PHE A 110 -7.70 -17.72 17.16
N LEU A 111 -8.64 -18.66 16.93
CA LEU A 111 -9.57 -18.58 15.80
C LEU A 111 -10.35 -17.26 15.82
N ILE A 112 -10.97 -16.91 16.96
CA ILE A 112 -11.72 -15.65 17.09
C ILE A 112 -10.79 -14.45 16.85
N VAL A 113 -9.61 -14.45 17.47
CA VAL A 113 -8.63 -13.35 17.32
C VAL A 113 -8.27 -13.14 15.87
N PHE A 114 -7.88 -14.18 15.13
CA PHE A 114 -7.47 -14.03 13.74
C PHE A 114 -8.61 -13.65 12.81
N GLN A 115 -9.81 -14.20 13.01
CA GLN A 115 -10.97 -13.81 12.19
C GLN A 115 -11.28 -12.32 12.40
N ILE A 116 -11.32 -11.83 13.64
CA ILE A 116 -11.52 -10.41 13.93
C ILE A 116 -10.38 -9.55 13.38
N HIS A 117 -9.14 -10.05 13.41
CA HIS A 117 -7.95 -9.33 12.95
C HIS A 117 -8.05 -8.91 11.49
N VAL A 118 -8.67 -9.70 10.61
CA VAL A 118 -8.86 -9.30 9.20
C VAL A 118 -9.82 -8.10 9.09
N PHE A 119 -10.91 -8.10 9.88
CA PHE A 119 -11.95 -7.08 9.78
C PHE A 119 -11.64 -5.78 10.52
N ILE A 120 -10.82 -5.82 11.58
CA ILE A 120 -10.55 -4.64 12.42
C ILE A 120 -9.91 -3.49 11.64
N PHE A 121 -9.14 -3.80 10.60
CA PHE A 121 -8.49 -2.79 9.77
C PHE A 121 -9.42 -2.09 8.77
N ALA A 122 -10.59 -2.67 8.47
CA ALA A 122 -11.51 -2.16 7.46
C ALA A 122 -11.95 -0.72 7.75
N VAL A 123 -12.39 -0.47 8.99
CA VAL A 123 -12.89 0.82 9.45
C VAL A 123 -11.82 1.92 9.49
N PRO A 124 -10.67 1.75 10.18
CA PRO A 124 -9.66 2.81 10.27
C PRO A 124 -9.05 3.16 8.91
N VAL A 125 -8.80 2.17 8.04
CA VAL A 125 -8.29 2.40 6.69
C VAL A 125 -9.29 3.21 5.86
N ALA A 126 -10.57 2.83 5.91
CA ALA A 126 -11.63 3.53 5.17
C ALA A 126 -11.81 4.98 5.62
N ILE A 127 -11.70 5.26 6.92
CA ILE A 127 -11.81 6.62 7.46
C ILE A 127 -10.60 7.46 7.07
N LYS A 128 -9.38 6.95 7.33
CA LYS A 128 -8.13 7.72 7.17
C LYS A 128 -7.83 8.01 5.70
N LEU A 129 -8.08 7.05 4.81
CA LEU A 129 -7.70 7.10 3.39
C LEU A 129 -8.90 7.27 2.47
N ARG A 130 -10.04 7.76 2.98
CA ARG A 130 -11.29 7.98 2.22
C ARG A 130 -11.11 8.76 0.90
N LYS A 131 -10.10 9.65 0.85
CA LYS A 131 -9.77 10.46 -0.34
C LYS A 131 -9.21 9.61 -1.50
N TYR A 132 -8.63 8.44 -1.19
CA TYR A 132 -7.92 7.58 -2.12
C TYR A 132 -8.57 6.18 -2.15
N PRO A 133 -9.77 6.04 -2.73
CA PRO A 133 -10.54 4.80 -2.63
C PRO A 133 -9.89 3.60 -3.36
N LEU A 134 -9.12 3.84 -4.43
CA LEU A 134 -8.32 2.79 -5.09
C LEU A 134 -7.19 2.27 -4.18
N PHE A 135 -6.55 3.16 -3.42
CA PHE A 135 -5.52 2.78 -2.47
C PHE A 135 -6.12 2.02 -1.27
N VAL A 136 -7.33 2.39 -0.84
CA VAL A 136 -8.09 1.60 0.14
C VAL A 136 -8.38 0.19 -0.38
N ALA A 137 -8.76 0.03 -1.67
CA ALA A 137 -8.95 -1.29 -2.27
C ALA A 137 -7.66 -2.12 -2.27
N PHE A 138 -6.52 -1.51 -2.63
CA PHE A 138 -5.20 -2.14 -2.54
C PHE A 138 -4.91 -2.63 -1.11
N LEU A 139 -5.00 -1.73 -0.12
CA LEU A 139 -4.59 -2.02 1.25
C LEU A 139 -5.49 -3.08 1.89
N LEU A 140 -6.81 -3.01 1.68
CA LEU A 140 -7.73 -4.02 2.21
C LEU A 140 -7.57 -5.38 1.51
N SER A 141 -7.26 -5.41 0.21
CA SER A 141 -6.97 -6.66 -0.49
C SER A 141 -5.66 -7.29 0.00
N ALA A 142 -4.64 -6.49 0.29
CA ALA A 142 -3.38 -6.96 0.89
C ALA A 142 -3.61 -7.53 2.30
N ILE A 143 -4.40 -6.85 3.13
CA ILE A 143 -4.78 -7.33 4.48
C ILE A 143 -5.52 -8.67 4.40
N ILE A 144 -6.44 -8.83 3.44
CA ILE A 144 -7.12 -10.11 3.19
C ILE A 144 -6.09 -11.17 2.79
N GLY A 145 -5.20 -10.88 1.84
CA GLY A 145 -4.17 -11.82 1.37
C GLY A 145 -3.27 -12.33 2.50
N THR A 146 -2.84 -11.44 3.41
CA THR A 146 -1.90 -11.80 4.48
C THR A 146 -2.56 -12.58 5.62
N PHE A 147 -3.79 -12.20 6.02
CA PHE A 147 -4.41 -12.71 7.25
C PHE A 147 -5.56 -13.69 7.03
N LYS A 148 -5.95 -13.97 5.79
CA LYS A 148 -6.93 -15.02 5.45
C LYS A 148 -6.39 -16.41 5.81
N GLY A 149 -7.27 -17.31 6.27
CA GLY A 149 -6.95 -18.71 6.61
C GLY A 149 -6.33 -19.53 5.46
N TYR A 150 -6.85 -19.31 4.26
CA TYR A 150 -6.51 -20.05 3.04
C TYR A 150 -6.15 -19.10 1.89
N PRO A 151 -5.01 -18.39 1.97
CA PRO A 151 -4.63 -17.46 0.93
C PRO A 151 -4.22 -18.21 -0.33
N ALA A 152 -4.58 -17.64 -1.47
CA ALA A 152 -4.27 -18.16 -2.79
C ALA A 152 -3.36 -17.18 -3.54
N VAL A 153 -2.62 -17.67 -4.53
CA VAL A 153 -1.78 -16.83 -5.41
C VAL A 153 -2.59 -15.72 -6.09
N GLY A 154 -3.89 -15.97 -6.34
CA GLY A 154 -4.81 -14.95 -6.87
C GLY A 154 -5.04 -13.76 -5.93
N ASP A 155 -4.99 -13.97 -4.61
CA ASP A 155 -5.12 -12.88 -3.64
C ASP A 155 -3.92 -11.91 -3.78
N ALA A 156 -2.71 -12.46 -4.00
CA ALA A 156 -1.50 -11.71 -4.27
C ALA A 156 -1.53 -10.91 -5.58
N ALA A 157 -1.98 -11.57 -6.65
CA ALA A 157 -2.13 -10.94 -7.96
C ALA A 157 -3.07 -9.72 -7.90
N LEU A 158 -4.14 -9.78 -7.09
CA LEU A 158 -5.09 -8.69 -6.96
C LEU A 158 -4.46 -7.44 -6.35
N TYR A 159 -3.84 -7.54 -5.16
CA TYR A 159 -3.26 -6.35 -4.53
C TYR A 159 -2.01 -5.86 -5.29
N LEU A 160 -1.17 -6.74 -5.81
CA LEU A 160 -0.02 -6.33 -6.64
C LEU A 160 -0.46 -5.67 -7.94
N GLY A 161 -1.58 -6.08 -8.53
CA GLY A 161 -2.18 -5.44 -9.71
C GLY A 161 -2.77 -4.06 -9.42
N LEU A 162 -3.28 -3.83 -8.21
CA LEU A 162 -3.81 -2.53 -7.78
C LEU A 162 -2.70 -1.52 -7.42
N LEU A 163 -1.51 -2.00 -7.01
CA LEU A 163 -0.42 -1.14 -6.57
C LEU A 163 0.06 -0.13 -7.64
N PRO A 164 0.30 -0.52 -8.92
CA PRO A 164 0.68 0.41 -9.99
C PRO A 164 -0.34 1.52 -10.28
N LEU A 165 -1.62 1.33 -9.94
CA LEU A 165 -2.63 2.39 -10.08
C LEU A 165 -2.35 3.60 -9.17
N SER A 166 -1.50 3.40 -8.16
CA SER A 166 -0.99 4.45 -7.27
C SER A 166 0.48 4.76 -7.57
N SER A 167 0.92 4.74 -8.84
CA SER A 167 2.32 4.97 -9.23
C SER A 167 2.96 6.24 -8.62
N GLU A 168 2.13 7.24 -8.31
CA GLU A 168 2.46 8.48 -7.59
C GLU A 168 3.19 8.25 -6.25
N ILE A 169 2.97 7.11 -5.59
CA ILE A 169 3.58 6.79 -4.30
C ILE A 169 4.97 6.14 -4.42
N PHE A 170 5.36 5.63 -5.59
CA PHE A 170 6.60 4.86 -5.75
C PHE A 170 7.86 5.68 -5.45
N GLN A 171 7.85 6.98 -5.72
CA GLN A 171 8.96 7.88 -5.37
C GLN A 171 9.17 8.03 -3.85
N TYR A 172 8.16 7.73 -3.04
CA TYR A 172 8.18 7.86 -1.58
C TYR A 172 8.43 6.54 -0.86
N MET A 173 8.37 5.41 -1.58
CA MET A 173 8.64 4.08 -1.01
C MET A 173 10.13 3.91 -0.78
N ARG A 174 10.50 3.47 0.43
CA ARG A 174 11.90 3.35 0.86
C ARG A 174 12.43 1.93 0.77
N TYR A 175 11.54 0.94 0.92
CA TYR A 175 11.90 -0.45 1.06
C TYR A 175 11.59 -1.28 -0.20
N SER A 176 11.29 -0.63 -1.34
CA SER A 176 10.95 -1.30 -2.61
C SER A 176 11.96 -2.38 -3.01
N PHE A 177 13.27 -2.11 -2.86
CA PHE A 177 14.30 -3.10 -3.14
C PHE A 177 14.16 -4.35 -2.24
N VAL A 178 14.00 -4.15 -0.93
CA VAL A 178 13.84 -5.25 0.03
C VAL A 178 12.57 -6.04 -0.25
N ILE A 179 11.45 -5.34 -0.49
CA ILE A 179 10.15 -5.96 -0.79
C ILE A 179 10.26 -6.87 -2.02
N VAL A 180 10.79 -6.36 -3.13
CA VAL A 180 10.95 -7.14 -4.37
C VAL A 180 11.83 -8.37 -4.15
N ASN A 181 12.94 -8.22 -3.42
CA ASN A 181 13.82 -9.36 -3.11
C ASN A 181 13.12 -10.41 -2.25
N LEU A 182 12.32 -10.01 -1.25
CA LEU A 182 11.56 -10.96 -0.41
C LEU A 182 10.54 -11.76 -1.24
N TYR A 183 9.81 -11.11 -2.15
CA TYR A 183 8.87 -11.80 -3.06
C TYR A 183 9.59 -12.74 -4.03
N LEU A 184 10.70 -12.31 -4.63
CA LEU A 184 11.48 -13.18 -5.52
C LEU A 184 12.03 -14.38 -4.76
N TYR A 185 12.70 -14.13 -3.64
CA TYR A 185 13.29 -15.17 -2.79
C TYR A 185 12.27 -16.21 -2.36
N SER A 186 11.11 -15.77 -1.88
CA SER A 186 10.02 -16.68 -1.47
C SER A 186 9.40 -17.44 -2.64
N SER A 187 9.15 -16.79 -3.77
CA SER A 187 8.56 -17.43 -4.95
C SER A 187 9.46 -18.49 -5.57
N PHE A 188 10.78 -18.29 -5.56
CA PHE A 188 11.74 -19.27 -6.07
C PHE A 188 11.92 -20.46 -5.13
N LEU A 189 12.01 -20.23 -3.82
CA LEU A 189 12.29 -21.30 -2.86
C LEU A 189 11.06 -22.08 -2.40
N ALA A 190 9.86 -21.50 -2.42
CA ALA A 190 8.65 -22.19 -1.98
C ALA A 190 8.40 -23.51 -2.74
N PRO A 191 8.48 -23.57 -4.08
CA PRO A 191 8.35 -24.83 -4.82
C PRO A 191 9.47 -25.83 -4.51
N VAL A 192 10.69 -25.35 -4.27
CA VAL A 192 11.84 -26.20 -3.93
C VAL A 192 11.66 -26.86 -2.57
N PHE A 193 11.29 -26.08 -1.54
CA PHE A 193 11.05 -26.63 -0.21
C PHE A 193 9.81 -27.51 -0.16
N TRP A 194 8.76 -27.18 -0.92
CA TRP A 194 7.63 -28.09 -1.12
C TRP A 194 8.08 -29.42 -1.71
N TYR A 195 8.89 -29.39 -2.76
CA TYR A 195 9.36 -30.59 -3.44
C TYR A 195 10.24 -31.47 -2.53
N LEU A 196 11.18 -30.84 -1.82
CA LEU A 196 12.08 -31.54 -0.89
C LEU A 196 11.33 -32.18 0.27
N TRP A 197 10.25 -31.55 0.73
CA TRP A 197 9.44 -32.08 1.82
C TRP A 197 8.50 -33.20 1.36
N ILE A 198 7.70 -32.97 0.32
CA ILE A 198 6.65 -33.91 -0.10
C ILE A 198 7.19 -35.09 -0.91
N TYR A 199 8.15 -34.86 -1.81
CA TYR A 199 8.57 -35.89 -2.77
C TYR A 199 9.92 -36.52 -2.42
N VAL A 200 10.91 -35.71 -2.02
CA VAL A 200 12.26 -36.23 -1.73
C VAL A 200 12.37 -36.75 -0.29
N GLY A 201 11.57 -36.21 0.63
CA GLY A 201 11.60 -36.57 2.05
C GLY A 201 12.85 -36.11 2.79
N SER A 202 13.71 -35.31 2.16
CA SER A 202 14.93 -34.75 2.78
C SER A 202 14.68 -33.41 3.49
N GLY A 203 13.54 -32.75 3.22
CA GLY A 203 13.12 -31.50 3.86
C GLY A 203 11.99 -31.70 4.87
N ASN A 204 11.93 -30.87 5.91
CA ASN A 204 10.82 -30.83 6.86
C ASN A 204 9.83 -29.69 6.51
N ALA A 205 8.57 -29.82 6.92
CA ALA A 205 7.50 -28.83 6.86
C ALA A 205 7.96 -27.43 7.29
N ASN A 206 8.83 -27.35 8.28
CA ASN A 206 9.36 -26.10 8.84
C ASN A 206 10.07 -25.26 7.79
N PHE A 207 10.73 -25.87 6.79
CA PHE A 207 11.37 -25.11 5.70
C PHE A 207 10.33 -24.44 4.80
N PHE A 208 9.27 -25.18 4.46
CA PHE A 208 8.17 -24.64 3.66
C PHE A 208 7.40 -23.56 4.44
N TYR A 209 7.18 -23.75 5.73
CA TYR A 209 6.57 -22.72 6.57
C TYR A 209 7.46 -21.48 6.73
N ALA A 210 8.77 -21.66 6.94
CA ALA A 210 9.71 -20.55 7.08
C ALA A 210 9.75 -19.65 5.85
N ILE A 211 9.71 -20.22 4.63
CA ILE A 211 9.66 -19.41 3.41
C ILE A 211 8.30 -18.69 3.26
N GLY A 212 7.21 -19.29 3.73
CA GLY A 212 5.90 -18.63 3.86
C GLY A 212 5.93 -17.45 4.83
N LEU A 213 6.64 -17.55 5.96
CA LEU A 213 6.86 -16.40 6.86
C LEU A 213 7.62 -15.28 6.17
N VAL A 214 8.66 -15.60 5.39
CA VAL A 214 9.42 -14.60 4.61
C VAL A 214 8.52 -13.90 3.59
N TYR A 215 7.64 -14.65 2.93
CA TYR A 215 6.60 -14.09 2.05
C TYR A 215 5.68 -13.13 2.80
N GLY A 216 5.13 -13.54 3.95
CA GLY A 216 4.25 -12.70 4.78
C GLY A 216 4.94 -11.43 5.32
N ILE A 217 6.23 -11.51 5.66
CA ILE A 217 7.04 -10.32 6.00
C ILE A 217 7.10 -9.35 4.81
N GLY A 218 7.29 -9.86 3.59
CA GLY A 218 7.25 -9.07 2.36
C GLY A 218 5.91 -8.34 2.18
N GLU A 219 4.80 -9.02 2.42
CA GLU A 219 3.45 -8.42 2.35
C GLU A 219 3.26 -7.32 3.40
N ILE A 220 3.67 -7.57 4.65
CA ILE A 220 3.55 -6.59 5.74
C ILE A 220 4.41 -5.36 5.48
N ILE A 221 5.67 -5.54 5.06
CA ILE A 221 6.56 -4.41 4.73
C ILE A 221 5.98 -3.62 3.56
N LEU A 222 5.44 -4.28 2.53
CA LEU A 222 4.77 -3.62 1.41
C LEU A 222 3.61 -2.74 1.88
N MET A 223 2.72 -3.27 2.73
CA MET A 223 1.58 -2.52 3.27
C MET A 223 2.03 -1.31 4.10
N ILE A 224 3.04 -1.48 4.95
CA ILE A 224 3.57 -0.40 5.80
C ILE A 224 4.25 0.68 4.94
N ASP A 225 5.14 0.30 4.02
CA ASP A 225 5.89 1.25 3.19
C ASP A 225 4.96 2.01 2.23
N ALA A 226 3.97 1.33 1.63
CA ALA A 226 2.96 1.98 0.80
C ALA A 226 2.10 2.98 1.60
N THR A 227 1.67 2.60 2.82
CA THR A 227 0.88 3.48 3.70
C THR A 227 1.71 4.67 4.21
N TYR A 228 2.99 4.46 4.48
CA TYR A 228 3.93 5.53 4.79
C TYR A 228 4.11 6.47 3.59
N ALA A 229 4.29 5.92 2.39
CA ALA A 229 4.49 6.68 1.16
C ALA A 229 3.31 7.61 0.84
N ILE A 230 2.06 7.11 0.93
CA ILE A 230 0.87 7.96 0.71
C ILE A 230 0.75 9.04 1.79
N SER A 231 1.08 8.72 3.04
CA SER A 231 1.05 9.68 4.15
C SER A 231 2.11 10.77 3.97
N ARG A 232 3.31 10.37 3.53
CA ARG A 232 4.43 11.27 3.25
C ARG A 232 4.10 12.22 2.10
N ARG A 233 3.53 11.70 1.02
CA ARG A 233 3.06 12.50 -0.11
C ARG A 233 2.04 13.55 0.33
N ASN A 234 1.03 13.15 1.12
CA ASN A 234 0.01 14.09 1.61
C ASN A 234 0.63 15.20 2.46
N PHE A 235 1.59 14.85 3.32
CA PHE A 235 2.32 15.82 4.13
C PHE A 235 3.10 16.84 3.28
N GLU A 236 3.76 16.39 2.20
CA GLU A 236 4.47 17.29 1.28
C GLU A 236 3.53 18.15 0.43
N ALA A 237 2.33 17.65 0.12
CA ALA A 237 1.31 18.43 -0.58
C ALA A 237 0.71 19.53 0.31
N GLU A 238 0.56 19.27 1.62
CA GLU A 238 0.05 20.24 2.60
C GLU A 238 1.12 21.26 3.02
N ILE A 239 2.38 20.83 3.11
CA ILE A 239 3.52 21.68 3.46
C ILE A 239 4.57 21.51 2.36
N PRO A 240 4.44 22.26 1.25
CA PRO A 240 5.42 22.20 0.19
C PRO A 240 6.80 22.52 0.78
N PRO A 241 7.85 21.77 0.40
CA PRO A 241 9.19 22.11 0.83
C PRO A 241 9.45 23.57 0.44
N VAL A 242 9.75 24.40 1.44
CA VAL A 242 10.28 25.76 1.25
C VAL A 242 11.30 25.66 0.10
N SER A 243 11.10 26.45 -0.96
CA SER A 243 11.92 26.40 -2.17
C SER A 243 13.41 26.34 -1.79
N ASP A 244 14.23 25.65 -2.59
CA ASP A 244 15.68 25.56 -2.33
C ASP A 244 16.37 26.94 -2.29
N GLU A 245 15.68 28.01 -2.72
CA GLU A 245 16.10 29.41 -2.52
C GLU A 245 15.95 29.90 -1.07
N ALA A 246 14.93 29.43 -0.34
CA ALA A 246 14.64 29.82 1.03
C ALA A 246 15.17 28.81 2.08
N ARG A 247 15.52 27.59 1.67
CA ARG A 247 16.38 26.71 2.47
C ARG A 247 17.84 27.04 2.19
N GLY A 248 18.45 27.80 3.10
CA GLY A 248 19.90 28.01 3.09
C GLY A 248 20.68 26.68 2.96
N PRO A 249 21.94 26.73 2.50
CA PRO A 249 22.68 25.54 2.08
C PRO A 249 22.71 24.45 3.17
N LYS A 250 22.45 23.20 2.77
CA LYS A 250 22.48 22.03 3.67
C LYS A 250 23.90 21.81 4.22
N GLY A 251 23.99 21.13 5.37
CA GLY A 251 25.19 21.07 6.23
C GLY A 251 26.54 20.81 5.53
N TRP A 252 26.57 19.98 4.48
CA TRP A 252 27.80 19.69 3.71
C TRP A 252 28.11 20.74 2.63
N ASP A 253 27.10 21.43 2.11
CA ASP A 253 27.25 22.51 1.13
C ASP A 253 27.54 23.87 1.77
N ARG A 254 27.39 24.00 3.10
CA ARG A 254 27.63 25.27 3.82
C ARG A 254 29.07 25.76 3.68
N ASP A 255 30.04 24.85 3.73
CA ASP A 255 31.45 25.20 3.62
C ASP A 255 31.84 25.58 2.18
N ILE A 256 31.25 24.91 1.19
CA ILE A 256 31.43 25.23 -0.23
C ILE A 256 30.80 26.60 -0.53
N TYR A 257 29.59 26.84 -0.02
CA TYR A 257 28.90 28.12 -0.18
C TYR A 257 29.64 29.26 0.52
N ARG A 258 30.14 29.03 1.75
CA ARG A 258 30.96 30.00 2.50
C ARG A 258 32.25 30.33 1.76
N LYS A 259 32.97 29.32 1.22
CA LYS A 259 34.17 29.54 0.38
C LYS A 259 33.84 30.38 -0.86
N ARG A 260 32.75 30.08 -1.58
CA ARG A 260 32.32 30.86 -2.75
C ARG A 260 31.96 32.31 -2.42
N GLN A 261 31.34 32.56 -1.27
CA GLN A 261 31.01 33.92 -0.82
C GLN A 261 32.26 34.73 -0.42
N ILE A 262 33.22 34.08 0.25
CA ILE A 262 34.51 34.70 0.59
C ILE A 262 35.29 35.02 -0.68
N ASP A 263 35.34 34.12 -1.67
CA ASP A 263 35.99 34.38 -2.95
C ASP A 263 35.31 35.50 -3.74
N ARG A 264 33.97 35.57 -3.74
CA ARG A 264 33.23 36.68 -4.35
C ARG A 264 33.53 38.01 -3.67
N LYS A 265 33.61 38.04 -2.33
CA LYS A 265 34.02 39.24 -1.58
C LYS A 265 35.45 39.63 -1.91
N ARG A 266 36.40 38.69 -1.88
CA ARG A 266 37.82 38.95 -2.25
C ARG A 266 37.95 39.49 -3.66
N LYS A 267 37.25 38.90 -4.64
CA LYS A 267 37.23 39.41 -6.02
C LYS A 267 36.64 40.82 -6.09
N ARG A 268 35.53 41.10 -5.42
CA ARG A 268 34.96 42.46 -5.38
C ARG A 268 35.90 43.48 -4.74
N THR A 269 36.56 43.11 -3.64
CA THR A 269 37.54 43.98 -2.97
C THR A 269 38.77 44.21 -3.84
N PHE A 270 39.28 43.17 -4.51
CA PHE A 270 40.39 43.25 -5.46
C PHE A 270 40.07 44.21 -6.62
N TRP A 271 38.93 44.02 -7.29
CA TRP A 271 38.49 44.91 -8.37
C TRP A 271 38.25 46.35 -7.90
N SER A 272 37.73 46.54 -6.68
CA SER A 272 37.56 47.89 -6.12
C SER A 272 38.90 48.58 -5.83
N GLN A 273 39.94 47.83 -5.43
CA GLN A 273 41.27 48.37 -5.21
C GLN A 273 41.99 48.69 -6.52
N GLU A 274 41.89 47.83 -7.54
CA GLU A 274 42.40 48.14 -8.89
C GLU A 274 41.73 49.38 -9.48
N LEU A 275 40.40 49.50 -9.36
CA LEU A 275 39.67 50.69 -9.81
C LEU A 275 40.10 51.97 -9.08
N LEU A 276 40.47 51.88 -7.80
CA LEU A 276 41.00 53.02 -7.03
C LEU A 276 42.44 53.38 -7.45
N LEU A 277 43.29 52.39 -7.74
CA LEU A 277 44.66 52.61 -8.22
C LEU A 277 44.69 53.21 -9.63
N VAL A 278 43.81 52.76 -10.53
CA VAL A 278 43.63 53.35 -11.87
C VAL A 278 43.11 54.78 -11.78
N ARG A 279 42.27 55.10 -10.79
CA ARG A 279 41.75 56.45 -10.58
C ARG A 279 42.77 57.42 -9.98
N GLN A 280 43.74 56.93 -9.20
CA GLN A 280 44.85 57.74 -8.66
C GLN A 280 45.98 57.95 -9.68
N SER A 281 46.03 57.17 -10.77
CA SER A 281 47.01 57.27 -11.85
C SER A 281 46.47 57.99 -13.10
N GLY A 282 45.56 58.97 -12.91
CA GLY A 282 45.06 59.84 -13.98
C GLY A 282 46.15 60.76 -14.57
N PRO A 283 46.02 61.16 -15.85
CA PRO A 283 47.14 61.56 -16.72
C PRO A 283 47.80 62.89 -16.36
N LEU A 284 49.14 62.92 -16.49
CA LEU A 284 49.95 64.13 -16.53
C LEU A 284 49.42 65.09 -17.60
N ILE A 285 49.18 66.34 -17.18
CA ILE A 285 48.69 67.47 -17.96
C ILE A 285 49.55 67.66 -19.22
N ALA A 286 48.92 67.64 -20.39
CA ALA A 286 49.47 68.18 -21.63
C ALA A 286 48.61 69.37 -22.05
N ASP A 287 49.16 70.57 -21.89
CA ASP A 287 48.63 71.82 -22.47
C ASP A 287 48.69 71.77 -24.00
N PRO A 288 47.69 72.34 -24.69
CA PRO A 288 48.05 73.37 -25.67
C PRO A 288 47.05 74.54 -25.72
N LEU A 289 47.58 75.74 -25.50
CA LEU A 289 47.05 77.01 -26.01
C LEU A 289 47.15 77.02 -27.54
N PHE A 290 46.04 77.20 -28.28
CA PHE A 290 45.97 77.95 -29.55
C PHE A 290 44.53 78.08 -30.09
N GLN A 291 44.19 79.31 -30.49
CA GLN A 291 43.05 79.79 -31.34
C GLN A 291 41.66 79.80 -30.68
N THR A 292 40.92 80.91 -30.56
CA THR A 292 40.91 82.25 -31.21
C THR A 292 40.54 83.34 -30.22
#